data_AF-A0A958F091-F1
#
_entry.id   AF-A0A958F091-F1
#
_cell.length_a   1.000
_cell.length_b   1.000
_cell.length_c   1.000
_cell.angle_alpha   90.00
_cell.angle_beta   90.00
_cell.angle_gamma   90.00
#
_symmetry.space_group_name_H-M   'P 1'
#
loop_
_entity.id
_entity.type
_entity.pdbx_description
1 polymer ?
#
loop_
_entity_poly.entity_id
_entity_poly.type
_entity_poly.pdbx_seq_one_letter_code
_entity_poly.pdbx_strand_id
1 'polypeptide(L)' 'VRLSEINPDLKQVVNTNNAILHTEKHGDQLLIVSIIDNLVKGASGQAVQNMNLMFGLPETAGLKLKPVAF' A
#
# COMPACT_ATOMS: atom_id res chain seq x y z
N VAL A 1 0.10 5.76 -1.71
CA VAL A 1 -0.14 5.58 -0.26
C VAL A 1 -1.47 6.25 0.07
N ARG A 2 -2.26 5.70 1.00
CA ARG A 2 -3.53 6.27 1.46
C ARG A 2 -3.50 6.41 2.97
N LEU A 3 -4.11 7.46 3.50
CA LEU A 3 -4.33 7.63 4.93
C LEU A 3 -5.70 7.07 5.30
N SER A 4 -5.79 6.37 6.43
CA SER A 4 -7.02 5.85 6.99
C SER A 4 -7.31 6.55 8.32
N GLU A 5 -8.52 7.09 8.43
CA GLU A 5 -9.03 7.70 9.67
C GLU A 5 -9.35 6.64 10.74
N ILE A 6 -9.60 5.40 10.31
CA ILE A 6 -9.86 4.26 11.19
C ILE A 6 -8.68 3.28 11.16
N ASN A 7 -8.55 2.48 12.23
CA ASN A 7 -7.55 1.41 12.29
C ASN A 7 -7.80 0.42 11.13
N PRO A 8 -6.82 0.21 10.23
CA PRO A 8 -7.06 -0.51 8.99
C PRO A 8 -6.98 -2.03 9.15
N ASP A 9 -7.72 -2.76 8.31
CA ASP A 9 -7.68 -4.23 8.26
C ASP A 9 -6.71 -4.70 7.16
N LEU A 10 -5.89 -5.70 7.46
CA LEU A 10 -4.89 -6.23 6.54
C LEU A 10 -5.49 -6.66 5.19
N LYS A 11 -6.73 -7.15 5.15
CA LYS A 11 -7.42 -7.57 3.92
C LYS A 11 -7.54 -6.47 2.88
N GLN A 12 -7.54 -5.20 3.31
CA GLN A 12 -7.66 -4.05 2.41
C GLN A 12 -6.48 -3.89 1.46
N VAL A 13 -5.32 -4.50 1.77
CA VAL A 13 -4.10 -4.41 0.94
C VAL A 13 -3.71 -5.71 0.26
N VAL A 14 -4.25 -6.85 0.69
CA VAL A 14 -3.92 -8.19 0.14
C VAL A 14 -4.12 -8.22 -1.39
N ASN A 15 -3.12 -8.75 -2.10
CA ASN A 15 -3.07 -8.84 -3.56
C ASN A 15 -3.18 -7.48 -4.29
N THR A 16 -2.83 -6.37 -3.64
CA THR A 16 -2.83 -5.04 -4.25
C THR A 16 -1.49 -4.34 -4.13
N ASN A 17 -1.25 -3.35 -4.98
CA ASN A 17 -0.12 -2.44 -4.84
C ASN A 17 -0.43 -1.23 -3.92
N ASN A 18 -1.41 -1.37 -3.02
CA ASN A 18 -1.78 -0.31 -2.09
C ASN A 18 -0.92 -0.34 -0.82
N ALA A 19 -0.73 0.83 -0.23
CA ALA A 19 -0.19 1.03 1.10
C ALA A 19 -1.14 1.94 1.87
N ILE A 20 -1.57 1.52 3.05
CA ILE A 20 -2.47 2.27 3.92
C ILE A 20 -1.72 2.60 5.22
N LEU A 21 -1.75 3.88 5.60
CA LEU A 21 -1.21 4.36 6.86
C LEU A 21 -2.35 4.82 7.76
N HIS A 22 -2.25 4.54 9.05
CA HIS A 22 -3.12 5.06 10.08
C HIS A 22 -2.27 5.60 11.23
N THR A 23 -2.71 6.67 11.86
CA THR A 23 -1.96 7.33 12.91
C THR A 23 -2.86 7.60 14.10
N GLU A 24 -2.40 7.26 15.30
CA GLU A 24 -3.11 7.50 16.56
C GLU A 24 -2.16 8.18 17.55
N LYS A 25 -2.61 9.26 18.20
CA LYS A 25 -1.83 9.97 19.21
C LYS A 25 -2.18 9.48 20.62
N HIS A 26 -1.18 8.98 21.35
CA HIS A 26 -1.30 8.56 22.74
C HIS A 26 -0.40 9.43 23.63
N GLY A 27 -0.96 10.46 24.25
CA GLY A 27 -0.17 11.44 25.01
C GLY A 27 0.86 12.11 24.12
N ASP A 28 2.15 11.98 24.48
CA ASP A 28 3.27 12.51 23.69
C ASP A 28 3.82 11.53 22.64
N GLN A 29 3.21 10.35 22.48
CA GLN A 29 3.60 9.34 21.50
C GLN A 29 2.66 9.32 20.29
N LEU A 30 3.22 9.10 19.11
CA LEU A 30 2.47 8.88 17.87
C LEU A 30 2.63 7.41 17.45
N LEU A 31 1.55 6.65 17.51
CA LEU A 31 1.47 5.32 16.92
C LEU A 31 1.20 5.47 15.42
N ILE A 32 2.06 4.87 14.59
CA ILE A 32 1.89 4.81 13.13
C ILE A 32 1.72 3.34 12.74
N VAL A 33 0.57 3.01 12.18
CA VAL A 33 0.28 1.69 11.62
C VAL A 33 0.43 1.78 10.10
N SER A 34 1.21 0.88 9.51
CA SER A 34 1.38 0.76 8.06
C SER A 34 1.03 -0.65 7.63
N ILE A 35 0.10 -0.80 6.70
CA ILE A 35 -0.23 -2.08 6.09
C ILE A 35 0.04 -2.08 4.59
N ILE A 36 0.64 -3.17 4.12
CA ILE A 36 0.92 -3.48 2.72
C ILE A 36 0.78 -4.98 2.49
N ASP A 37 0.52 -5.39 1.25
CA ASP A 37 0.85 -6.75 0.82
C ASP A 37 2.37 -6.85 0.63
N ASN A 38 3.01 -7.79 1.32
CA ASN A 38 4.46 -7.92 1.32
C ASN A 38 5.04 -8.47 0.00
N LEU A 39 4.27 -9.22 -0.78
CA LEU A 39 4.71 -9.80 -2.06
C LEU A 39 4.41 -8.88 -3.24
N VAL A 40 3.33 -8.10 -3.16
CA VAL A 40 2.99 -7.10 -4.16
C VAL A 40 3.65 -5.77 -3.82
N LYS A 41 3.07 -4.95 -2.96
CA LYS A 41 3.62 -3.62 -2.63
C LYS A 41 4.96 -3.68 -1.91
N GLY A 42 5.23 -4.73 -1.15
CA GLY A 42 6.52 -4.95 -0.48
C GLY A 42 7.62 -5.54 -1.37
N ALA A 43 7.29 -6.03 -2.58
CA ALA A 43 8.27 -6.65 -3.47
C ALA A 43 7.96 -6.40 -4.96
N SER A 44 7.28 -7.34 -5.62
CA SER A 44 7.15 -7.38 -7.09
C SER A 44 6.41 -6.16 -7.67
N GLY A 45 5.35 -5.71 -7.00
CA GLY A 45 4.59 -4.52 -7.37
C GLY A 45 5.42 -3.25 -7.26
N GLN A 46 6.28 -3.13 -6.25
CA GLN A 46 7.23 -2.00 -6.14
C GLN A 46 8.30 -2.05 -7.22
N ALA A 47 8.79 -3.24 -7.60
CA ALA A 47 9.74 -3.39 -8.70
C ALA A 47 9.13 -2.95 -10.03
N VAL A 48 7.88 -3.33 -10.32
CA VAL A 48 7.14 -2.88 -11.51
C VAL A 48 6.88 -1.36 -11.45
N GLN A 49 6.56 -0.82 -10.28
CA GLN A 49 6.36 0.62 -10.11
C GLN A 49 7.64 1.41 -10.41
N ASN A 50 8.80 0.93 -9.94
CA ASN A 50 10.10 1.52 -10.25
C ASN A 50 10.43 1.40 -11.74
N MET A 51 10.17 0.24 -12.36
CA MET A 51 10.31 0.04 -13.80
C MET A 51 9.44 1.04 -14.58
N ASN A 52 8.18 1.22 -14.21
CA ASN A 52 7.29 2.19 -14.86
C ASN A 52 7.93 3.59 -14.87
N LEU A 53 8.48 4.03 -13.73
CA LEU A 53 9.17 5.32 -13.63
C LEU A 53 10.43 5.38 -14.51
N MET A 54 11.27 4.33 -14.50
CA MET A 54 12.51 4.25 -15.30
C MET A 54 12.24 4.35 -16.81
N PHE A 55 11.11 3.82 -17.28
CA PHE A 55 10.74 3.79 -18.69
C PHE A 55 9.73 4.88 -19.09
N GLY A 56 9.43 5.83 -18.19
CA GLY A 56 8.50 6.94 -18.48
C GLY A 56 7.04 6.52 -18.66
N LEU A 57 6.67 5.34 -18.15
CA LEU A 57 5.29 4.86 -18.15
C LEU A 57 4.50 5.47 -16.99
N PRO A 58 3.15 5.48 -17.05
CA PRO A 58 2.35 5.82 -15.88
C PRO A 58 2.72 4.92 -14.70
N GLU A 59 3.02 5.52 -13.55
CA GLU A 59 3.47 4.80 -12.35
C GLU A 59 2.55 3.63 -11.95
N THR A 60 1.25 3.75 -12.22
CA THR A 60 0.22 2.76 -11.88
C THR A 60 -0.05 1.72 -12.99
N ALA A 61 0.68 1.77 -14.12
CA ALA A 61 0.53 0.81 -15.21
C ALA A 61 0.78 -0.62 -14.71
N GLY A 62 -0.16 -1.54 -14.99
CA GLY A 62 -0.09 -2.93 -14.54
C GLY A 62 -0.34 -3.17 -13.04
N LEU A 63 -0.64 -2.12 -12.24
CA LEU A 63 -0.68 -2.21 -10.77
C LEU A 63 -2.06 -1.93 -10.15
N LYS A 64 -3.10 -1.81 -10.98
CA LYS A 64 -4.51 -1.61 -10.57
C LYS A 64 -5.21 -2.95 -10.26
N LEU A 65 -4.55 -3.79 -9.48
CA LEU A 65 -5.09 -5.08 -9.06
C LEU A 65 -6.28 -4.86 -8.12
N LYS A 66 -7.35 -5.65 -8.30
CA LYS A 66 -8.46 -5.71 -7.34
C LYS A 66 -8.15 -6.79 -6.31
N PRO A 67 -8.49 -6.58 -5.02
CA PRO A 67 -8.41 -7.63 -4.03
C PRO A 67 -9.16 -8.87 -4.52
N VAL A 68 -8.49 -10.03 -4.46
CA VAL A 68 -9.09 -11.30 -4.85
C VAL A 68 -9.78 -11.87 -3.60
N ALA A 69 -11.07 -11.53 -3.46
CA ALA A 69 -12.00 -11.93 -2.40
C ALA A 69 -11.89 -11.20 -1.03
N PHE A 70 -13.08 -11.12 -0.39
CA PHE A 70 -13.48 -10.51 0.89
C PHE A 70 -13.90 -9.03 0.87
#